data_AF-A0A6P2D981-F1
#
_entry.id   AF-A0A6P2D981-F1
#
_cell.length_a   1.000
_cell.length_b   1.000
_cell.length_c   1.000
_cell.angle_alpha   90.00
_cell.angle_beta   90.00
_cell.angle_gamma   90.00
#
_symmetry.space_group_name_H-M   'P 1'
#
loop_
_entity.id
_entity.type
_entity.pdbx_description
1 polymer ?
#
loop_
_entity_poly.entity_id
_entity_poly.type
_entity_poly.pdbx_seq_one_letter_code
_entity_poly.pdbx_strand_id
1 'polypeptide(L)'
;MAQQTPERKAPNANRSIRNAVLVGLALGSPFIVGTLVSLDFETFLAVVFYLTFAAILPAFLGFRMGRVRAIGPRVGFLLGLVLNYLGLLILLLYPETGEPEQDTGRRCPHCDELIRSAARLCKHCRQPVEPVAIEPDFDD
;
A
#
# COMPACT_ATOMS: atom_id res chain seq x y z
N MET A 1 -8.12 68.18 26.82
CA MET A 1 -8.66 66.87 27.24
C MET A 1 -8.62 65.94 26.04
N ALA A 2 -7.71 64.97 26.01
CA ALA A 2 -7.67 63.93 24.98
C ALA A 2 -7.59 62.58 25.70
N GLN A 3 -8.66 61.78 25.59
CA GLN A 3 -8.75 60.45 26.18
C GLN A 3 -7.98 59.47 25.29
N GLN A 4 -6.97 58.80 25.86
CA GLN A 4 -6.27 57.70 25.21
C GLN A 4 -7.16 56.45 25.28
N THR A 5 -7.59 55.96 24.12
CA THR A 5 -8.29 54.68 23.98
C THR A 5 -7.28 53.53 24.24
N PRO A 6 -7.60 52.53 25.07
CA PRO A 6 -6.69 51.41 25.32
C PRO A 6 -6.59 50.53 24.06
N GLU A 7 -5.41 50.48 23.44
CA GLU A 7 -5.08 49.54 22.39
C GLU A 7 -5.28 48.10 22.88
N ARG A 8 -6.32 47.41 22.38
CA ARG A 8 -6.47 45.96 22.55
C ARG A 8 -5.39 45.26 21.73
N LYS A 9 -4.30 44.88 22.39
CA LYS A 9 -3.27 43.99 21.84
C LYS A 9 -3.94 42.73 21.27
N ALA A 10 -3.83 42.52 19.96
CA ALA A 10 -4.43 41.38 19.28
C ALA A 10 -3.94 40.05 19.91
N PRO A 11 -4.83 39.07 20.16
CA PRO A 11 -4.43 37.80 20.77
C PRO A 11 -3.44 37.08 19.85
N ASN A 12 -2.24 36.81 20.36
CA ASN A 12 -1.17 36.14 19.64
C ASN A 12 -1.63 34.73 19.21
N ALA A 13 -1.90 34.57 17.91
CA ALA A 13 -2.39 33.33 17.30
C ALA A 13 -1.51 32.10 17.62
N ASN A 14 -0.20 32.31 17.80
CA ASN A 14 0.75 31.25 18.15
C ASN A 14 0.47 30.66 19.56
N ARG A 15 -0.03 31.48 20.50
CA ARG A 15 -0.39 31.01 21.85
C ARG A 15 -1.66 30.15 21.81
N SER A 16 -2.60 30.47 20.92
CA SER A 16 -3.83 29.69 20.74
C SER A 16 -3.53 28.32 20.13
N ILE A 17 -2.67 28.28 19.10
CA ILE A 17 -2.26 27.02 18.47
C ILE A 17 -1.46 26.16 19.46
N ARG A 18 -0.52 26.75 20.21
CA ARG A 18 0.26 26.02 21.22
C ARG A 18 -0.62 25.45 22.33
N ASN A 19 -1.63 26.20 22.78
CA ASN A 19 -2.58 25.72 23.78
C ASN A 19 -3.56 24.70 23.18
N ALA A 20 -3.97 24.82 21.92
CA ALA A 20 -4.81 23.84 21.23
C ALA A 20 -4.06 22.52 20.99
N VAL A 21 -2.75 22.56 20.69
CA VAL A 21 -1.88 21.37 20.59
C VAL A 21 -1.68 20.74 21.97
N LEU A 22 -1.46 21.53 23.02
CA LEU A 22 -1.34 21.01 24.39
C LEU A 22 -2.65 20.45 24.93
N VAL A 23 -3.79 21.08 24.64
CA VAL A 23 -5.13 20.58 25.00
C VAL A 23 -5.49 19.36 24.15
N GLY A 24 -5.09 19.32 22.87
CA GLY A 24 -5.23 18.14 22.01
C GLY A 24 -4.38 16.95 22.48
N LEU A 25 -3.17 17.20 23.02
CA LEU A 25 -2.35 16.18 23.67
C LEU A 25 -2.91 15.74 25.03
N ALA A 26 -3.57 16.64 25.78
CA ALA A 26 -4.16 16.33 27.08
C ALA A 26 -5.55 15.67 27.00
N LEU A 27 -6.32 15.93 25.94
CA LEU A 27 -7.67 15.37 25.72
C LEU A 27 -7.70 14.24 24.68
N GLY A 28 -6.63 14.08 23.90
CA GLY A 28 -6.57 13.12 22.79
C GLY A 28 -6.18 11.69 23.19
N SER A 29 -6.11 11.35 24.47
CA SER A 29 -5.72 9.99 24.85
C SER A 29 -6.09 9.61 26.30
N PRO A 30 -7.27 9.00 26.51
CA PRO A 30 -7.44 8.07 27.61
C PRO A 30 -6.46 6.87 27.53
N PHE A 31 -5.78 6.68 26.39
CA PHE A 31 -4.77 5.63 26.17
C PHE A 31 -3.41 5.89 26.85
N ILE A 32 -3.03 7.15 27.12
CA ILE A 32 -1.72 7.46 27.73
C ILE A 32 -1.84 7.53 29.26
N VAL A 33 -3.01 7.87 29.81
CA VAL A 33 -3.23 7.93 31.27
C VAL A 33 -3.37 6.54 31.91
N GLY A 34 -3.64 5.49 31.14
CA GLY A 34 -3.63 4.09 31.60
C GLY A 34 -2.24 3.49 31.84
N THR A 35 -1.17 4.30 31.87
CA THR A 35 0.22 3.85 32.05
C THR A 35 0.72 3.91 33.48
N LEU A 36 -0.17 4.00 34.48
CA LEU A 36 0.21 3.81 35.87
C LEU A 36 -0.67 2.73 36.53
N VAL A 37 -0.28 1.48 36.26
CA VAL A 37 -0.30 0.36 37.21
C VAL A 37 -1.68 0.04 37.80
N SER A 38 -2.58 -0.43 36.94
CA SER A 38 -3.50 -1.54 37.21
C SER A 38 -3.86 -2.11 35.85
N LEU A 39 -3.19 -3.20 35.45
CA LEU A 39 -3.60 -3.98 34.28
C LEU A 39 -4.94 -4.61 34.63
N ASP A 40 -6.02 -3.88 34.41
CA ASP A 40 -7.35 -4.46 34.40
C ASP A 40 -7.32 -5.58 33.36
N PHE A 41 -7.71 -6.79 33.77
CA PHE A 41 -7.70 -7.99 32.92
C PHE A 41 -8.40 -7.73 31.58
N GLU A 42 -9.44 -6.91 31.60
CA GLU A 42 -10.16 -6.41 30.42
C GLU A 42 -9.27 -5.63 29.45
N THR A 43 -8.43 -4.71 29.95
CA THR A 43 -7.50 -3.94 29.10
C THR A 43 -6.43 -4.84 28.50
N PHE A 44 -5.94 -5.81 29.27
CA PHE A 44 -5.00 -6.80 28.77
C PHE A 44 -5.60 -7.61 27.60
N LEU A 45 -6.82 -8.13 27.78
CA LEU A 45 -7.54 -8.87 26.74
C LEU A 45 -7.81 -7.99 25.51
N ALA A 46 -8.23 -6.74 25.71
CA ALA A 46 -8.49 -5.81 24.62
C ALA A 46 -7.22 -5.53 23.78
N VAL A 47 -6.07 -5.33 24.43
CA VAL A 47 -4.79 -5.12 23.74
C VAL A 47 -4.37 -6.36 22.96
N VAL A 48 -4.46 -7.55 23.57
CA VAL A 48 -4.13 -8.82 22.89
C VAL A 48 -5.05 -9.03 21.69
N PHE A 49 -6.36 -8.83 21.85
CA PHE A 49 -7.33 -8.98 20.78
C PHE A 49 -7.06 -7.98 19.64
N TYR A 50 -6.81 -6.71 19.97
CA TYR A 50 -6.47 -5.68 19.00
C TYR A 50 -5.21 -6.03 18.21
N LEU A 51 -4.12 -6.40 18.88
CA LEU A 51 -2.87 -6.78 18.21
C LEU A 51 -3.04 -8.01 17.32
N THR A 52 -3.82 -8.99 17.78
CA THR A 52 -4.10 -10.22 17.03
C THR A 52 -4.91 -9.89 15.78
N PHE A 53 -5.98 -9.11 15.91
CA PHE A 53 -6.84 -8.73 14.79
C PHE A 53 -6.08 -7.84 13.79
N ALA A 54 -5.31 -6.88 14.30
CA ALA A 54 -4.46 -6.01 13.50
C ALA A 54 -3.34 -6.79 12.81
N ALA A 55 -2.89 -7.94 13.30
CA ALA A 55 -1.92 -8.77 12.58
C ALA A 55 -2.59 -9.70 11.56
N ILE A 56 -3.66 -10.40 11.95
CA ILE A 56 -4.29 -11.44 11.14
C ILE A 56 -5.02 -10.84 9.93
N LEU A 57 -5.79 -9.78 10.13
CA LEU A 57 -6.64 -9.23 9.06
C LEU A 57 -5.83 -8.71 7.86
N PRO A 58 -4.81 -7.84 8.02
CA PRO A 58 -4.01 -7.40 6.89
C PRO A 58 -3.15 -8.51 6.31
N ALA A 59 -2.66 -9.47 7.11
CA ALA A 59 -1.94 -10.64 6.59
C ALA A 59 -2.85 -11.50 5.70
N PHE A 60 -4.09 -11.74 6.12
CA PHE A 60 -5.07 -12.49 5.34
C PHE A 60 -5.48 -11.77 4.05
N LEU A 61 -5.82 -10.47 4.15
CA LEU A 61 -6.15 -9.65 2.99
C LEU A 61 -4.96 -9.54 2.03
N GLY A 62 -3.75 -9.39 2.56
CA GLY A 62 -2.50 -9.39 1.81
C GLY A 62 -2.26 -10.69 1.06
N PHE A 63 -2.51 -11.84 1.69
CA PHE A 63 -2.44 -13.16 1.02
C PHE A 63 -3.47 -13.30 -0.11
N ARG A 64 -4.70 -12.81 0.10
CA ARG A 64 -5.78 -12.87 -0.90
C ARG A 64 -5.50 -11.96 -2.08
N MET A 65 -5.18 -10.68 -1.82
CA MET A 65 -4.88 -9.69 -2.85
C MET A 65 -3.54 -9.96 -3.53
N GLY A 66 -2.57 -10.54 -2.83
CA GLY A 66 -1.28 -10.93 -3.41
C GLY A 66 -1.39 -11.97 -4.53
N ARG A 67 -2.49 -12.71 -4.64
CA ARG A 67 -2.72 -13.65 -5.76
C ARG A 67 -3.06 -12.97 -7.08
N VAL A 68 -3.64 -11.78 -7.03
CA VAL A 68 -4.05 -11.02 -8.23
C VAL A 68 -3.06 -9.88 -8.54
N ARG A 69 -2.04 -9.70 -7.69
CA ARG A 69 -1.03 -8.64 -7.80
C ARG A 69 0.34 -9.24 -8.18
N ALA A 70 1.18 -8.47 -8.87
CA ALA A 70 2.49 -8.92 -9.37
C ALA A 70 3.55 -9.28 -8.31
N ILE A 71 3.26 -9.06 -7.04
CA ILE A 71 4.10 -9.39 -5.89
C ILE A 71 3.96 -10.87 -5.44
N GLY A 72 2.82 -11.51 -5.75
CA GLY A 72 2.53 -12.89 -5.35
C GLY A 72 2.01 -13.05 -3.90
N PRO A 73 1.37 -14.19 -3.58
CA PRO A 73 0.62 -14.39 -2.33
C PRO A 73 1.49 -14.40 -1.07
N ARG A 74 2.70 -14.99 -1.14
CA ARG A 74 3.61 -15.10 0.01
C ARG A 74 4.13 -13.74 0.43
N VAL A 75 4.51 -12.93 -0.55
CA VAL A 75 5.03 -11.59 -0.30
C VAL A 75 3.89 -10.67 0.13
N GLY A 76 2.69 -10.79 -0.47
CA GLY A 76 1.49 -10.08 0.01
C GLY A 76 1.12 -10.40 1.47
N PHE A 77 1.21 -11.67 1.89
CA PHE A 77 1.04 -12.06 3.29
C PHE A 77 2.09 -11.42 4.21
N LEU A 78 3.36 -11.48 3.83
CA LEU A 78 4.46 -10.91 4.62
C LEU A 78 4.34 -9.39 4.75
N LEU A 79 3.96 -8.69 3.68
CA LEU A 79 3.69 -7.25 3.76
C LEU A 79 2.55 -6.96 4.75
N GLY A 80 1.44 -7.69 4.64
CA GLY A 80 0.30 -7.51 5.53
C GLY A 80 0.61 -7.86 7.00
N LEU A 81 1.48 -8.83 7.26
CA LEU A 81 1.86 -9.23 8.62
C LEU A 81 2.89 -8.29 9.25
N VAL A 82 3.94 -7.93 8.51
CA VAL A 82 5.08 -7.15 9.03
C VAL A 82 4.77 -5.66 9.06
N LEU A 83 4.12 -5.15 8.01
CA LEU A 83 3.77 -3.73 7.90
C LEU A 83 2.29 -3.46 8.23
N ASN A 84 1.53 -4.47 8.65
CA ASN A 84 0.13 -4.32 9.07
C ASN A 84 -0.70 -3.60 7.98
N TYR A 85 -1.51 -2.62 8.36
CA TYR A 85 -2.27 -1.78 7.42
C TYR A 85 -1.39 -1.02 6.41
N LEU A 86 -0.14 -0.67 6.75
CA LEU A 86 0.79 -0.04 5.82
C LEU A 86 1.15 -1.00 4.67
N GLY A 87 1.33 -2.28 4.98
CA GLY A 87 1.60 -3.30 3.97
C GLY A 87 0.44 -3.48 3.01
N LEU A 88 -0.80 -3.38 3.52
CA LEU A 88 -2.01 -3.42 2.71
C LEU A 88 -2.10 -2.21 1.76
N LEU A 89 -1.74 -1.01 2.25
CA LEU A 89 -1.71 0.21 1.44
C LEU A 89 -0.72 0.07 0.27
N ILE A 90 0.48 -0.44 0.55
CA ILE A 90 1.50 -0.68 -0.49
C ILE A 90 0.97 -1.68 -1.53
N LEU A 91 0.34 -2.76 -1.08
CA LEU A 91 -0.20 -3.79 -1.97
C LEU A 91 -1.33 -3.26 -2.86
N LEU A 92 -2.17 -2.36 -2.33
CA LEU A 92 -3.27 -1.73 -3.08
C LEU A 92 -2.75 -0.81 -4.19
N LEU A 93 -1.62 -0.14 -3.96
CA LEU A 93 -0.94 0.71 -4.93
C LEU A 93 -0.13 -0.08 -5.96
N TYR A 94 0.22 -1.33 -5.65
CA TYR A 94 1.02 -2.16 -6.54
C TYR A 94 0.21 -2.63 -7.74
N PRO A 95 0.74 -2.59 -8.98
CA PRO A 95 -0.01 -2.99 -10.16
C PRO A 95 -0.45 -4.45 -10.12
N GLU A 96 -1.60 -4.72 -10.72
CA GLU A 96 -2.08 -6.08 -11.00
C GLU A 96 -1.16 -6.72 -12.04
N THR A 97 -0.97 -8.04 -11.96
CA THR A 97 -0.35 -8.75 -13.08
C THR A 97 -1.27 -8.56 -14.27
N GLY A 98 -0.86 -7.75 -15.26
CA GLY A 98 -1.42 -7.89 -16.60
C GLY A 98 -1.33 -9.35 -16.98
N GLU A 99 -2.40 -9.90 -17.53
CA GLU A 99 -2.41 -11.27 -18.04
C GLU A 99 -1.12 -11.51 -18.82
N PRO A 100 -0.43 -12.65 -18.64
CA PRO A 100 0.55 -13.04 -19.62
C PRO A 100 -0.26 -13.19 -20.91
N GLU A 101 -0.26 -12.15 -21.75
CA GLU A 101 -0.61 -12.26 -23.16
C GLU A 101 0.03 -13.57 -23.61
N GLN A 102 -0.81 -14.51 -24.04
CA GLN A 102 -0.41 -15.85 -24.45
C GLN A 102 0.42 -15.71 -25.72
N ASP A 103 1.60 -15.13 -25.57
CA ASP A 103 2.54 -14.86 -26.61
C ASP A 103 3.23 -16.19 -26.82
N THR A 104 2.61 -16.99 -27.69
CA THR A 104 3.17 -18.22 -28.20
C THR A 104 4.49 -17.86 -28.88
N GLY A 105 5.57 -17.90 -28.09
CA GLY A 105 6.90 -17.53 -28.54
C GLY A 105 7.25 -18.33 -29.79
N ARG A 106 7.63 -17.64 -30.86
CA ARG A 106 8.04 -18.25 -32.13
C ARG A 106 9.55 -18.20 -32.26
N ARG A 107 10.13 -19.12 -33.03
CA ARG A 107 11.56 -19.05 -33.37
C ARG A 107 11.80 -18.00 -34.45
N CYS A 108 12.89 -17.24 -34.29
CA CYS A 108 13.32 -16.27 -35.28
C CYS A 108 13.80 -17.00 -36.55
N PRO A 109 13.32 -16.66 -37.76
CA PRO A 109 13.69 -17.33 -39.01
C PRO A 109 15.15 -17.13 -39.43
N HIS A 110 15.88 -16.19 -38.79
CA HIS A 110 17.26 -15.86 -39.14
C HIS A 110 18.31 -16.47 -38.21
N CYS A 111 17.97 -16.68 -36.94
CA CYS A 111 18.95 -17.12 -35.92
C CYS A 111 18.40 -18.18 -34.96
N ASP A 112 17.15 -18.61 -35.14
CA ASP A 112 16.47 -19.65 -34.38
C ASP A 112 16.24 -19.35 -32.88
N GLU A 113 16.56 -18.14 -32.43
CA GLU A 113 16.29 -17.64 -31.09
C GLU A 113 14.78 -17.50 -30.82
N LEU A 114 14.35 -17.80 -29.59
CA LEU A 114 12.95 -17.63 -29.18
C LEU A 114 12.60 -16.13 -29.07
N ILE A 115 11.64 -15.69 -29.87
CA ILE A 115 11.13 -14.31 -29.93
C ILE A 115 9.62 -14.29 -29.69
N ARG A 116 9.14 -13.14 -29.23
CA ARG A 116 7.70 -12.84 -29.13
C ARG A 116 7.05 -12.88 -30.52
N SER A 117 5.85 -13.43 -30.64
CA SER A 117 5.08 -13.47 -31.89
C SER A 117 4.84 -12.07 -32.45
N ALA A 118 4.64 -11.09 -31.57
CA ALA A 118 4.49 -9.67 -31.87
C ALA A 118 5.82 -8.92 -32.11
N ALA A 119 6.98 -9.59 -32.03
CA ALA A 119 8.27 -8.92 -32.21
C ALA A 119 8.50 -8.52 -33.68
N ARG A 120 8.72 -7.22 -33.91
CA ARG A 120 9.12 -6.68 -35.23
C ARG A 120 10.62 -6.75 -35.50
N LEU A 121 11.42 -6.95 -34.45
CA LEU A 121 12.88 -6.98 -34.51
C LEU A 121 13.42 -8.05 -33.55
N CYS A 122 14.34 -8.89 -34.02
CA CYS A 122 14.96 -9.88 -33.15
C CYS A 122 16.02 -9.23 -32.24
N LYS A 123 15.97 -9.49 -30.92
CA LYS A 123 16.96 -8.99 -29.94
C LYS A 123 18.38 -9.49 -30.20
N HIS A 124 18.53 -10.65 -30.83
CA HIS A 124 19.82 -11.34 -31.01
C HIS A 124 20.48 -10.95 -32.34
N CYS A 125 19.83 -11.27 -33.47
CA CYS A 125 20.40 -10.98 -34.79
C CYS A 125 20.06 -9.59 -35.33
N ARG A 126 19.16 -8.84 -34.66
CA ARG A 126 18.69 -7.51 -35.07
C ARG A 126 18.10 -7.42 -36.48
N GLN A 127 17.77 -8.56 -37.08
CA GLN A 127 17.04 -8.59 -38.33
C GLN A 127 15.56 -8.24 -38.07
N PRO A 128 14.90 -7.53 -39.01
CA PRO A 128 13.46 -7.32 -38.96
C PRO A 128 12.74 -8.66 -39.10
N VAL A 129 11.63 -8.81 -38.41
CA VAL A 129 10.82 -10.02 -38.45
C VAL A 129 9.35 -9.65 -38.58
N GLU A 130 8.61 -10.36 -39.43
CA GLU A 130 7.17 -10.15 -39.60
C GLU A 130 6.45 -10.53 -38.29
N PRO A 131 5.68 -9.63 -37.66
CA PRO A 131 4.85 -10.01 -36.52
C PRO A 131 3.74 -10.94 -37.01
N VAL A 132 3.59 -12.09 -36.34
CA VAL A 132 2.48 -13.00 -36.62
C VAL A 132 1.34 -12.61 -35.70
N ALA A 133 0.24 -12.11 -36.27
CA ALA A 133 -0.96 -11.86 -35.50
C ALA A 133 -1.47 -13.20 -34.96
N ILE A 134 -1.49 -13.35 -33.64
CA ILE A 134 -2.25 -14.42 -33.00
C ILE A 134 -3.70 -13.98 -33.12
N GLU A 135 -4.44 -14.54 -34.07
CA GLU A 135 -5.89 -14.40 -34.05
C GLU A 135 -6.39 -15.09 -32.77
N PRO A 136 -7.07 -14.37 -31.86
CA PRO A 136 -7.67 -15.00 -30.70
C PRO A 136 -8.72 -16.00 -31.20
N ASP A 137 -8.48 -17.27 -30.89
CA ASP A 137 -9.41 -18.37 -31.15
C ASP A 137 -10.62 -18.18 -30.23
N PHE A 138 -11.70 -17.59 -30.77
CA PHE A 138 -12.98 -17.38 -30.08
C PHE A 138 -13.88 -18.61 -30.29
N ASP A 139 -13.45 -19.78 -29.83
CA ASP A 139 -14.34 -20.95 -29.73
C ASP A 139 -14.93 -21.01 -28.30
N ASP A 140 -16.23 -20.67 -28.23
CA ASP A 140 -17.27 -20.82 -27.17
C ASP A 140 -17.17 -20.06 -25.82
#